data_AF-A0A225DHU3-F1
#
_entry.id   AF-A0A225DHU3-F1
#
_cell.length_a   1.000
_cell.length_b   1.000
_cell.length_c   1.000
_cell.angle_alpha   90.00
_cell.angle_beta   90.00
_cell.angle_gamma   90.00
#
_symmetry.space_group_name_H-M   'P 1'
#
loop_
_entity.id
_entity.type
_entity.pdbx_description
1 polymer ?
#
loop_
_entity_poly.entity_id
_entity_poly.type
_entity_poly.pdbx_seq_one_letter_code
_entity_poly.pdbx_strand_id
1 'polypeptide(L)'
;MSFARLRLILAAALFLGWIAWLGYAVSQKGRVAVISRGQLTAATHLVVAQVTLAPDGLPEPTVKITEVVRGSGVPAAGAEAEVLNLPAAMPPGVAAFPGPGEYLLPLVGDGKSFRVAGLPRAPGYERQSGAARPAIYPWNADAKAQLRDLGLLQ
;
A
#
# COMPACT_ATOMS: atom_id res chain seq x y z
N MET A 1 3.83 54.94 10.60
CA MET A 1 2.98 53.94 9.90
C MET A 1 1.64 53.88 10.61
N SER A 2 0.50 53.91 9.90
CA SER A 2 -0.79 53.74 10.56
C SER A 2 -0.99 52.28 10.99
N PHE A 3 -1.64 52.09 12.14
CA PHE A 3 -1.90 50.78 12.73
C PHE A 3 -2.64 49.82 11.78
N ALA A 4 -3.47 50.37 10.88
CA ALA A 4 -4.14 49.61 9.83
C ALA A 4 -3.16 48.95 8.83
N ARG A 5 -2.10 49.66 8.43
CA ARG A 5 -1.09 49.11 7.50
C ARG A 5 -0.30 47.98 8.14
N LEU A 6 0.05 48.11 9.43
CA LEU A 6 0.75 47.06 10.16
C LEU A 6 -0.11 45.78 10.27
N ARG A 7 -1.39 45.92 10.62
CA ARG A 7 -2.33 44.79 10.68
C ARG A 7 -2.48 44.09 9.33
N LEU A 8 -2.57 44.87 8.24
CA LEU A 8 -2.65 44.32 6.88
C LEU A 8 -1.40 43.51 6.52
N ILE A 9 -0.21 44.03 6.81
CA ILE A 9 1.06 43.33 6.55
C ILE A 9 1.13 42.01 7.34
N LEU A 10 0.75 42.04 8.63
CA LEU A 10 0.75 40.84 9.47
C LEU A 10 -0.25 39.79 8.96
N ALA A 11 -1.47 40.20 8.60
CA ALA A 11 -2.48 39.29 8.05
C ALA A 11 -2.02 38.67 6.72
N ALA A 12 -1.43 39.49 5.83
CA ALA A 12 -0.87 39.01 4.58
C ALA A 12 0.28 38.02 4.79
N ALA A 13 1.20 38.31 5.73
CA ALA A 13 2.30 37.41 6.06
C ALA A 13 1.80 36.07 6.63
N LEU A 14 0.84 36.11 7.56
CA LEU A 14 0.24 34.90 8.13
C LEU A 14 -0.47 34.06 7.06
N PHE A 15 -1.20 34.72 6.16
CA PHE A 15 -1.87 34.07 5.05
C PHE A 15 -0.88 33.41 4.09
N LEU A 16 0.18 34.11 3.68
CA LEU A 16 1.21 33.55 2.82
C LEU A 16 1.96 32.39 3.48
N GLY A 17 2.27 32.50 4.77
CA GLY A 17 2.87 31.42 5.55
C GLY A 17 1.97 30.19 5.59
N TRP A 18 0.67 30.38 5.77
CA TRP A 18 -0.31 29.30 5.74
C TRP A 18 -0.42 28.65 4.35
N ILE A 19 -0.44 29.43 3.26
CA ILE A 19 -0.44 28.89 1.89
C ILE A 19 0.86 28.10 1.61
N ALA A 20 2.01 28.60 2.03
CA ALA A 20 3.28 27.89 1.90
C ALA A 20 3.27 26.56 2.67
N TRP A 21 2.72 26.57 3.89
CA TRP A 21 2.55 25.35 4.69
C TRP A 21 1.60 24.34 4.01
N LEU A 22 0.49 24.79 3.43
CA LEU A 22 -0.40 23.92 2.66
C LEU A 22 0.30 23.33 1.43
N GLY A 23 1.04 24.14 0.68
CA GLY A 23 1.83 23.67 -0.46
C GLY A 23 2.83 22.60 -0.04
N TYR A 24 3.53 22.82 1.06
CA TYR A 24 4.40 21.82 1.67
C TYR A 24 3.63 20.54 2.04
N ALA A 25 2.51 20.64 2.75
CA ALA A 25 1.71 19.48 3.17
C ALA A 25 1.20 18.67 1.97
N VAL A 26 0.75 19.33 0.90
CA VAL A 26 0.35 18.69 -0.35
C VAL A 26 1.53 18.00 -1.03
N SER A 27 2.72 18.61 -1.02
CA SER A 27 3.93 17.99 -1.58
C SER A 27 4.35 16.70 -0.87
N GLN A 28 3.95 16.53 0.40
CA GLN A 28 4.18 15.31 1.18
C GLN A 28 3.03 14.29 1.02
N LYS A 29 1.86 14.71 0.54
CA LYS A 29 0.68 13.86 0.37
C LYS A 29 0.88 12.89 -0.79
N GLY A 30 0.65 11.60 -0.54
CA GLY A 30 0.77 10.54 -1.56
C GLY A 30 2.02 9.66 -1.45
N ARG A 31 2.93 9.93 -0.50
CA ARG A 31 4.08 9.05 -0.24
C ARG A 31 3.71 7.80 0.54
N VAL A 32 2.64 7.87 1.33
CA VAL A 32 2.23 6.77 2.20
C VAL A 32 1.08 5.99 1.58
N ALA A 33 1.36 4.74 1.20
CA ALA A 33 0.33 3.81 0.76
C ALA A 33 -0.57 3.46 1.96
N VAL A 34 -1.85 3.80 1.89
CA VAL A 34 -2.83 3.47 2.93
C VAL A 34 -3.26 2.02 2.78
N ILE A 35 -3.06 1.22 3.84
CA ILE A 35 -3.40 -0.20 3.82
C ILE A 35 -4.91 -0.38 3.92
N SER A 36 -5.50 -1.12 2.97
CA SER A 36 -6.93 -1.39 2.94
C SER A 36 -7.33 -2.41 3.99
N ARG A 37 -8.02 -1.96 5.05
CA ARG A 37 -8.58 -2.84 6.08
C ARG A 37 -9.46 -3.95 5.49
N GLY A 38 -10.30 -3.62 4.51
CA GLY A 38 -11.18 -4.59 3.86
C GLY A 38 -10.41 -5.69 3.11
N GLN A 39 -9.30 -5.33 2.47
CA GLN A 39 -8.43 -6.31 1.82
C GLN A 39 -7.70 -7.19 2.84
N LEU A 40 -7.20 -6.59 3.93
CA LEU A 40 -6.58 -7.34 5.02
C LEU A 40 -7.57 -8.33 5.63
N THR A 41 -8.82 -7.97 5.85
CA THR A 41 -9.84 -8.90 6.38
C THR A 41 -10.15 -10.03 5.41
N ALA A 42 -10.11 -9.77 4.09
CA ALA A 42 -10.34 -10.79 3.07
C ALA A 42 -9.17 -11.76 2.89
N ALA A 43 -7.95 -11.37 3.27
CA ALA A 43 -6.75 -12.19 3.13
C ALA A 43 -6.71 -13.32 4.18
N THR A 44 -6.38 -14.54 3.77
CA THR A 44 -6.14 -15.64 4.72
C THR A 44 -4.72 -15.59 5.30
N HIS A 45 -3.76 -15.06 4.53
CA HIS A 45 -2.37 -14.90 4.94
C HIS A 45 -1.91 -13.46 4.67
N LEU A 46 -1.15 -12.89 5.60
CA LEU A 46 -0.42 -11.64 5.41
C LEU A 46 1.05 -11.98 5.46
N VAL A 47 1.73 -11.86 4.32
CA VAL A 47 3.14 -12.21 4.20
C VAL A 47 3.93 -11.02 3.68
N VAL A 48 5.18 -10.92 4.11
CA VAL A 48 6.18 -10.04 3.49
C VAL A 48 6.99 -10.90 2.56
N ALA A 49 7.08 -10.50 1.30
CA ALA A 49 7.83 -11.22 0.30
C ALA A 49 8.74 -10.27 -0.49
N GLN A 50 9.90 -10.80 -0.86
CA GLN A 50 10.78 -10.18 -1.82
C GLN A 50 10.20 -10.39 -3.22
N VAL A 51 9.83 -9.29 -3.87
CA VAL A 51 9.29 -9.27 -5.23
C VAL A 51 10.41 -8.89 -6.19
N THR A 52 10.60 -9.72 -7.22
CA THR A 52 11.47 -9.50 -8.36
C THR A 52 10.66 -9.05 -9.57
N LEU A 53 11.33 -8.43 -10.55
CA LEU A 53 10.70 -8.00 -11.80
C LEU A 53 11.14 -8.89 -12.95
N ALA A 54 10.17 -9.24 -13.79
CA ALA A 54 10.43 -9.82 -15.09
C ALA A 54 10.98 -8.75 -16.05
N PRO A 55 11.53 -9.15 -17.22
CA PRO A 55 12.05 -8.21 -18.21
C PRO A 55 11.05 -7.19 -18.75
N ASP A 56 9.75 -7.45 -18.61
CA ASP A 56 8.66 -6.53 -18.98
C ASP A 56 8.38 -5.44 -17.92
N GLY A 57 9.10 -5.48 -16.79
CA GLY A 57 8.93 -4.56 -15.67
C GLY A 57 7.75 -4.88 -14.75
N LEU A 58 7.09 -6.02 -14.95
CA LEU A 58 6.04 -6.51 -14.07
C LEU A 58 6.61 -7.45 -13.01
N PRO A 59 5.93 -7.59 -11.86
CA PRO A 59 6.29 -8.56 -10.84
C PRO A 59 6.32 -10.00 -11.38
N GLU A 60 7.36 -10.76 -11.04
CA GLU A 60 7.35 -12.20 -11.28
C GLU A 60 6.30 -12.88 -10.40
N PRO A 61 5.56 -13.90 -10.89
CA PRO A 61 4.58 -14.63 -10.09
C PRO A 61 5.18 -15.34 -8.87
N THR A 62 6.42 -15.79 -8.98
CA THR A 62 7.13 -16.49 -7.91
C THR A 62 7.82 -15.47 -7.00
N VAL A 63 7.51 -15.52 -5.71
CA VAL A 63 8.12 -14.65 -4.71
C VAL A 63 8.74 -15.43 -3.59
N LYS A 64 9.81 -14.89 -3.01
CA LYS A 64 10.43 -15.43 -1.80
C LYS A 64 9.83 -14.78 -0.57
N ILE A 65 9.25 -15.58 0.32
CA ILE A 65 8.63 -15.06 1.53
C ILE A 65 9.70 -14.81 2.58
N THR A 66 9.80 -13.57 3.04
CA THR A 66 10.72 -13.19 4.11
C THR A 66 10.07 -13.39 5.49
N GLU A 67 8.81 -13.01 5.64
CA GLU A 67 8.11 -12.98 6.93
C GLU A 67 6.63 -13.34 6.76
N VAL A 68 6.05 -14.01 7.76
CA VAL A 68 4.61 -14.26 7.84
C VAL A 68 4.06 -13.43 9.01
N VAL A 69 3.35 -12.35 8.69
CA VAL A 69 2.76 -11.43 9.67
C VAL A 69 1.49 -12.03 10.28
N ARG A 70 0.67 -12.69 9.45
CA ARG A 70 -0.57 -13.36 9.88
C ARG A 70 -0.86 -14.57 9.02
N GLY A 71 -1.38 -15.62 9.65
CA GLY A 71 -1.69 -16.89 9.00
C GLY A 71 -0.82 -18.00 9.57
N SER A 72 -1.30 -19.23 9.46
CA SER A 72 -0.60 -20.41 9.97
C SER A 72 -0.45 -21.44 8.86
N GLY A 73 0.70 -22.10 8.80
CA GLY A 73 0.96 -23.15 7.83
C GLY A 73 1.67 -22.63 6.58
N VAL A 74 1.19 -23.04 5.41
CA VAL A 74 1.80 -22.69 4.12
C VAL A 74 1.16 -21.39 3.62
N PRO A 75 1.97 -20.36 3.28
CA PRO A 75 3.39 -20.46 3.02
C PRO A 75 4.26 -19.99 4.21
N ALA A 76 5.33 -20.75 4.49
CA ALA A 76 6.23 -20.48 5.61
C ALA A 76 7.29 -19.44 5.24
N ALA A 77 7.85 -18.76 6.25
CA ALA A 77 8.98 -17.86 6.05
C ALA A 77 10.17 -18.62 5.43
N GLY A 78 10.84 -18.01 4.46
CA GLY A 78 11.94 -18.57 3.69
C GLY A 78 11.53 -19.39 2.46
N ALA A 79 10.25 -19.75 2.32
CA ALA A 79 9.76 -20.52 1.17
C ALA A 79 9.52 -19.64 -0.06
N GLU A 80 9.57 -20.27 -1.24
CA GLU A 80 9.05 -19.69 -2.47
C GLU A 80 7.56 -20.02 -2.61
N ALA A 81 6.78 -19.04 -3.06
CA ALA A 81 5.36 -19.20 -3.31
C ALA A 81 4.98 -18.58 -4.65
N GLU A 82 4.16 -19.30 -5.41
CA GLU A 82 3.58 -18.81 -6.66
C GLU A 82 2.29 -18.03 -6.37
N VAL A 83 2.26 -16.77 -6.80
CA VAL A 83 1.15 -15.85 -6.63
C VAL A 83 0.59 -15.46 -8.00
N LEU A 84 -0.50 -16.13 -8.39
CA LEU A 84 -1.01 -16.17 -9.78
C LEU A 84 -1.33 -14.79 -10.38
N ASN A 85 -1.84 -13.86 -9.57
CA ASN A 85 -2.27 -12.53 -10.01
C ASN A 85 -1.29 -11.42 -9.60
N LEU A 86 -0.08 -11.77 -9.16
CA LEU A 86 0.93 -10.79 -8.76
C LEU A 86 1.41 -9.88 -9.91
N PRO A 87 1.56 -10.35 -11.17
CA PRO A 87 1.88 -9.45 -12.28
C PRO A 87 0.85 -8.35 -12.53
N ALA A 88 -0.41 -8.58 -12.11
CA ALA A 88 -1.49 -7.61 -12.20
C ALA A 88 -1.61 -6.72 -10.95
N ALA A 89 -0.87 -7.03 -9.89
CA ALA A 89 -0.93 -6.35 -8.62
C ALA A 89 -0.08 -5.08 -8.62
N MET A 90 -0.56 -4.03 -7.95
CA MET A 90 0.17 -2.76 -7.89
C MET A 90 0.00 -2.06 -6.54
N PRO A 91 1.01 -1.29 -6.11
CA PRO A 91 0.80 -0.36 -5.02
C PRO A 91 -0.30 0.66 -5.31
N PRO A 92 -1.05 1.10 -4.30
CA PRO A 92 -2.09 2.10 -4.49
C PRO A 92 -1.48 3.44 -4.90
N GLY A 93 -2.10 4.12 -5.88
CA GLY A 93 -1.75 5.49 -6.25
C GLY A 93 -0.55 5.64 -7.18
N VAL A 94 0.02 4.54 -7.70
CA VAL A 94 1.12 4.59 -8.68
C VAL A 94 0.65 4.11 -10.06
N ALA A 95 1.20 4.74 -11.12
CA ALA A 95 0.89 4.41 -12.51
C ALA A 95 1.71 3.23 -13.04
N ALA A 96 2.90 3.01 -12.48
CA ALA A 96 3.81 1.91 -12.80
C ALA A 96 4.31 1.23 -11.52
N PHE A 97 4.82 0.00 -11.65
CA PHE A 97 5.40 -0.72 -10.52
C PHE A 97 6.69 -0.02 -10.06
N PRO A 98 6.85 0.32 -8.76
CA PRO A 98 7.93 1.19 -8.32
C PRO A 98 9.32 0.54 -8.30
N GLY A 99 9.40 -0.79 -8.37
CA GLY A 99 10.67 -1.52 -8.46
C GLY A 99 10.69 -2.78 -7.59
N PRO A 100 11.70 -3.65 -7.75
CA PRO A 100 11.87 -4.82 -6.89
C PRO A 100 12.10 -4.40 -5.44
N GLY A 101 11.71 -5.26 -4.49
CA GLY A 101 11.80 -4.93 -3.07
C GLY A 101 10.93 -5.82 -2.20
N GLU A 102 10.88 -5.50 -0.91
CA GLU A 102 9.99 -6.17 0.03
C GLU A 102 8.59 -5.54 -0.03
N TYR A 103 7.58 -6.39 -0.18
CA TYR A 103 6.18 -5.98 -0.21
C TYR A 103 5.37 -6.85 0.76
N LEU A 104 4.44 -6.20 1.46
CA LEU A 104 3.34 -6.86 2.13
C LEU A 104 2.33 -7.32 1.07
N LEU A 105 2.12 -8.63 1.02
CA LEU A 105 1.17 -9.31 0.16
C LEU A 105 0.02 -9.87 1.00
N PRO A 106 -1.18 -9.28 0.93
CA PRO A 106 -2.38 -9.88 1.47
C PRO A 106 -2.79 -11.03 0.54
N LEU A 107 -2.60 -12.27 0.96
CA LEU A 107 -2.84 -13.46 0.13
C LEU A 107 -4.13 -14.17 0.54
N VAL A 108 -4.81 -14.73 -0.46
CA VAL A 108 -5.87 -15.74 -0.31
C VAL A 108 -5.39 -16.99 -1.03
N GLY A 109 -5.46 -18.13 -0.34
CA GLY A 109 -5.02 -19.40 -0.89
C GLY A 109 -5.31 -20.54 0.07
N ASP A 110 -5.18 -21.76 -0.45
CA ASP A 110 -5.42 -23.04 0.21
C ASP A 110 -4.11 -23.80 0.52
N GLY A 111 -2.96 -23.13 0.44
CA GLY A 111 -1.64 -23.72 0.65
C GLY A 111 -0.96 -24.21 -0.62
N LYS A 112 -1.69 -24.42 -1.73
CA LYS A 112 -1.12 -24.84 -3.02
C LYS A 112 -1.04 -23.70 -4.03
N SER A 113 -2.06 -22.85 -4.04
CA SER A 113 -2.13 -21.71 -4.94
C SER A 113 -2.46 -20.46 -4.15
N PHE A 114 -1.71 -19.39 -4.41
CA PHE A 114 -1.94 -18.11 -3.78
C PHE A 114 -2.32 -17.06 -4.81
N ARG A 115 -3.16 -16.12 -4.37
CA ARG A 115 -3.48 -14.90 -5.11
C ARG A 115 -3.53 -13.74 -4.13
N VAL A 116 -3.13 -12.57 -4.57
CA VAL A 116 -3.34 -11.34 -3.82
C VAL A 116 -4.84 -11.11 -3.66
N ALA A 117 -5.27 -10.91 -2.40
CA ALA A 117 -6.64 -10.64 -2.02
C ALA A 117 -7.15 -9.40 -2.77
N GLY A 118 -8.32 -9.48 -3.39
CA GLY A 118 -9.00 -8.31 -3.93
C GLY A 118 -9.77 -7.57 -2.84
N LEU A 119 -10.26 -6.37 -3.15
CA LEU A 119 -11.25 -5.71 -2.29
C LEU A 119 -12.54 -6.55 -2.23
N PRO A 120 -13.14 -6.73 -1.05
CA PRO A 120 -14.42 -7.41 -0.91
C PRO A 120 -15.49 -6.67 -1.74
N ARG A 121 -16.44 -7.43 -2.31
CA ARG A 121 -17.56 -6.83 -3.04
C ARG A 121 -18.45 -6.11 -2.03
N ALA A 122 -18.75 -4.83 -2.28
CA ALA A 122 -19.73 -4.07 -1.51
C ALA A 122 -21.04 -3.95 -2.32
N PRO A 123 -22.22 -4.12 -1.70
CA PRO A 123 -23.50 -3.87 -2.36
C PRO A 123 -23.54 -2.46 -2.96
N GLY A 124 -24.03 -2.32 -4.20
CA GLY A 124 -24.10 -1.03 -4.90
C GLY A 124 -22.78 -0.54 -5.53
N TYR A 125 -21.67 -1.25 -5.30
CA TYR A 125 -20.40 -1.03 -6.00
C TYR A 125 -20.11 -2.24 -6.88
N GLU A 126 -20.73 -2.26 -8.05
CA GLU A 126 -20.34 -3.19 -9.10
C GLU A 126 -18.93 -2.83 -9.56
N ARG A 127 -18.03 -3.81 -9.64
CA ARG A 127 -16.72 -3.58 -10.26
C ARG A 127 -17.00 -3.23 -11.72
N GLN A 128 -16.76 -1.99 -12.11
CA GLN A 128 -16.59 -1.64 -13.52
C GLN A 128 -15.67 -2.70 -14.13
N SER A 129 -16.07 -3.26 -15.27
CA SER A 129 -15.59 -4.52 -15.84
C SER A 129 -14.09 -4.59 -16.17
N GLY A 130 -13.27 -3.61 -15.77
CA GLY A 130 -11.83 -3.73 -15.64
C GLY A 130 -11.47 -4.42 -14.32
N ALA A 131 -10.74 -5.53 -14.38
CA ALA A 131 -10.27 -6.23 -13.19
C ALA A 131 -9.58 -5.25 -12.23
N ALA A 132 -10.23 -4.91 -11.12
CA ALA A 132 -9.65 -4.07 -10.08
C ALA A 132 -8.32 -4.70 -9.67
N ARG A 133 -7.22 -4.01 -9.97
CA ARG A 133 -5.86 -4.50 -9.70
C ARG A 133 -5.72 -4.74 -8.20
N PRO A 134 -5.35 -5.95 -7.76
CA PRO A 134 -5.16 -6.22 -6.35
C PRO A 134 -4.02 -5.35 -5.81
N ALA A 135 -4.23 -4.76 -4.63
CA ALA A 135 -3.23 -3.87 -4.06
C ALA A 135 -2.16 -4.65 -3.31
N ILE A 136 -0.90 -4.23 -3.44
CA ILE A 136 0.21 -4.69 -2.59
C ILE A 136 0.86 -3.47 -1.95
N TYR A 137 1.56 -3.65 -0.83
CA TYR A 137 2.05 -2.50 -0.06
C TYR A 137 3.57 -2.58 0.11
N PRO A 138 4.34 -1.54 -0.22
CA PRO A 138 5.78 -1.52 0.06
C PRO A 138 6.05 -1.77 1.56
N TRP A 139 7.01 -2.62 1.88
CA TRP A 139 7.36 -2.95 3.27
C TRP A 139 8.27 -1.88 3.89
N ASN A 140 7.72 -0.70 4.15
CA ASN A 140 8.43 0.44 4.73
C ASN A 140 7.97 0.77 6.16
N ALA A 141 8.58 1.80 6.77
CA ALA A 141 8.27 2.21 8.14
C ALA A 141 6.79 2.61 8.32
N ASP A 142 6.17 3.24 7.31
CA ASP A 142 4.78 3.67 7.37
C ASP A 142 3.81 2.49 7.30
N ALA A 143 4.09 1.50 6.45
CA ALA A 143 3.31 0.27 6.40
C ALA A 143 3.38 -0.49 7.73
N LYS A 144 4.58 -0.56 8.33
CA LYS A 144 4.79 -1.17 9.66
C LYS A 144 4.02 -0.42 10.75
N ALA A 145 4.08 0.92 10.75
CA ALA A 145 3.34 1.74 11.71
C ALA A 145 1.82 1.49 11.60
N GLN A 146 1.28 1.49 10.36
CA GLN A 146 -0.14 1.19 10.12
C GLN A 146 -0.52 -0.21 10.62
N LEU A 147 0.33 -1.23 10.43
CA LEU A 147 0.04 -2.57 10.94
C LEU A 147 0.10 -2.68 12.46
N ARG A 148 1.00 -1.93 13.12
CA ARG A 148 1.02 -1.84 14.60
C ARG A 148 -0.25 -1.18 15.12
N ASP A 149 -0.70 -0.10 14.48
CA ASP A 149 -1.96 0.57 14.83
C ASP A 149 -3.19 -0.35 14.65
N LEU A 150 -3.09 -1.35 13.77
CA LEU A 150 -4.10 -2.38 13.57
C LEU A 150 -3.95 -3.59 14.51
N GLY A 151 -2.91 -3.62 15.37
CA GLY A 151 -2.60 -4.74 16.24
C GLY A 151 -2.16 -6.01 15.50
N LEU A 152 -1.68 -5.87 14.25
CA LEU A 152 -1.22 -6.99 13.41
C LEU A 152 0.29 -7.21 13.49
N LEU A 153 1.03 -6.23 14.01
CA LEU A 153 2.47 -6.31 14.23
C LEU A 153 2.73 -5.94 15.68
N GLN A 154 3.48 -6.79 16.40
CA GLN A 154 3.86 -6.59 17.80
C GLN A 154 5.16 -5.79 17.92
#